data_AF-A0A935F7A4-F1
#
_entry.id   AF-A0A935F7A4-F1
#
_cell.length_a   1.000
_cell.length_b   1.000
_cell.length_c   1.000
_cell.angle_alpha   90.00
_cell.angle_beta   90.00
_cell.angle_gamma   90.00
#
_symmetry.space_group_name_H-M   'P 1'
#
loop_
_entity.id
_entity.type
_entity.pdbx_description
1 polymer ?
#
loop_
_entity_poly.entity_id
_entity_poly.type
_entity_poly.pdbx_seq_one_letter_code
_entity_poly.pdbx_strand_id
1 'polypeptide(L)'
;MPFVPRQGRIAVMADSTFSTPGMRARIRQDLERAAGSAGVTLEFLDVGTADDVARAFEALAARRPAALIVLPGSMLFALGARLVGSARSRSRFR
;
A
#
# COMPACT_ATOMS: atom_id res chain seq x y z
N MET A 1 22.17 5.98 -0.72
CA MET A 1 21.58 4.74 -0.17
C MET A 1 20.19 4.54 -0.75
N PRO A 2 19.74 3.31 -1.05
CA PRO A 2 18.40 3.08 -1.56
C PRO A 2 17.34 3.40 -0.50
N PHE A 3 16.21 3.98 -0.92
CA PHE A 3 15.09 4.36 -0.03
C PHE A 3 14.42 3.13 0.61
N VAL A 4 14.47 1.97 -0.06
CA VAL A 4 14.00 0.67 0.44
C VAL A 4 15.11 -0.37 0.28
N PRO A 5 15.39 -1.22 1.29
CA PRO A 5 16.35 -2.32 1.14
C PRO A 5 15.97 -3.27 0.02
N ARG A 6 16.96 -3.73 -0.75
CA ARG A 6 16.80 -4.86 -1.66
C ARG A 6 16.34 -6.07 -0.83
N GLN A 7 15.41 -6.87 -1.35
CA GLN A 7 14.68 -7.96 -0.66
C GLN A 7 13.64 -7.48 0.37
N GLY A 8 13.38 -6.18 0.49
CA GLY A 8 12.29 -5.65 1.30
C GLY A 8 10.91 -6.05 0.78
N ARG A 9 9.93 -6.10 1.69
CA ARG A 9 8.51 -6.20 1.34
C ARG A 9 7.88 -4.81 1.32
N ILE A 10 7.20 -4.47 0.25
CA ILE A 10 6.44 -3.22 0.10
C ILE A 10 4.95 -3.56 0.11
N ALA A 11 4.18 -2.89 0.96
CA ALA A 11 2.73 -2.98 0.92
C ALA A 11 2.17 -2.02 -0.15
N VAL A 12 1.13 -2.44 -0.86
CA VAL A 12 0.40 -1.63 -1.84
C VAL A 12 -1.07 -1.60 -1.44
N MET A 13 -1.56 -0.44 -1.00
CA MET A 13 -2.97 -0.24 -0.69
C MET A 13 -3.69 0.31 -1.92
N ALA A 14 -4.74 -0.39 -2.36
CA ALA A 14 -5.49 -0.06 -3.57
C ALA A 14 -6.98 0.09 -3.27
N ASP A 15 -7.56 1.20 -3.73
CA ASP A 15 -9.01 1.41 -3.68
C ASP A 15 -9.69 0.48 -4.70
N SER A 16 -10.42 -0.51 -4.19
CA SER A 16 -11.12 -1.51 -4.99
C SER A 16 -12.21 -0.94 -5.89
N THR A 17 -12.68 0.29 -5.61
CA THR A 17 -13.76 0.97 -6.33
C THR A 17 -13.28 1.88 -7.45
N PHE A 18 -11.97 2.20 -7.50
CA PHE A 18 -11.45 3.27 -8.35
C PHE A 18 -11.30 2.91 -9.83
N SER A 19 -11.30 1.62 -10.19
CA SER A 19 -11.00 1.20 -11.56
C SER A 19 -11.67 -0.11 -11.95
N THR A 20 -11.84 -0.30 -13.26
CA THR A 20 -12.40 -1.54 -13.82
C THR A 20 -11.47 -2.73 -13.51
N PRO A 21 -12.01 -3.96 -13.44
CA PRO A 21 -11.20 -5.16 -13.15
C PRO A 21 -9.99 -5.33 -14.08
N GLY A 22 -10.15 -5.05 -15.38
CA GLY A 22 -9.06 -5.14 -16.36
C GLY A 22 -7.95 -4.12 -16.12
N MET A 23 -8.29 -2.88 -15.76
CA MET A 23 -7.30 -1.85 -15.40
C MET A 23 -6.54 -2.25 -14.12
N ARG A 24 -7.25 -2.76 -13.10
CA ARG A 24 -6.62 -3.23 -11.86
C ARG A 24 -5.62 -4.36 -12.10
N ALA A 25 -5.99 -5.34 -12.91
CA ALA A 25 -5.11 -6.44 -13.28
C ALA A 25 -3.84 -5.94 -13.98
N ARG A 26 -3.98 -4.98 -14.90
CA ARG A 26 -2.85 -4.36 -15.60
C ARG A 26 -1.92 -3.60 -14.66
N ILE A 27 -2.46 -2.76 -13.79
CA ILE A 27 -1.68 -2.01 -12.78
C ILE A 27 -0.92 -2.99 -11.86
N ARG A 28 -1.60 -4.05 -11.40
CA ARG A 28 -0.97 -5.08 -10.56
C ARG A 28 0.21 -5.74 -11.28
N GLN A 29 0.01 -6.16 -12.52
CA GLN A 29 1.04 -6.80 -13.33
C GLN A 29 2.25 -5.87 -13.57
N ASP A 30 2.00 -4.59 -13.88
CA ASP A 30 3.05 -3.60 -14.11
C ASP A 30 3.88 -3.35 -12.83
N LEU A 31 3.20 -3.26 -11.68
CA LEU A 31 3.86 -3.11 -10.37
C LEU A 31 4.67 -4.34 -9.98
N GLU A 32 4.15 -5.55 -10.18
CA GLU A 32 4.87 -6.79 -9.90
C GLU A 32 6.13 -6.92 -10.76
N ARG A 33 6.05 -6.55 -12.04
CA ARG A 33 7.22 -6.53 -12.94
C ARG A 33 8.27 -5.52 -12.44
N ALA A 34 7.85 -4.32 -12.05
CA ALA A 34 8.76 -3.31 -11.50
C ALA A 34 9.39 -3.74 -10.16
N ALA A 35 8.62 -4.41 -9.30
CA ALA A 35 9.13 -4.93 -8.05
C ALA A 35 10.17 -6.03 -8.26
N GLY A 36 9.92 -6.94 -9.22
CA GLY A 36 10.86 -7.99 -9.60
C GLY A 36 12.19 -7.44 -10.10
N SER A 37 12.17 -6.42 -10.96
CA SER A 37 13.40 -5.76 -11.43
C SER A 37 14.14 -5.01 -10.32
N ALA A 38 13.41 -4.44 -9.36
CA ALA A 38 13.99 -3.80 -8.17
C ALA A 38 14.44 -4.80 -7.08
N GLY A 39 14.10 -6.08 -7.20
CA GLY A 39 14.41 -7.12 -6.20
C GLY A 39 13.65 -6.95 -4.89
N VAL A 40 12.43 -6.43 -4.94
CA VAL A 40 11.51 -6.30 -3.80
C VAL A 40 10.26 -7.15 -4.02
N THR A 41 9.52 -7.44 -2.96
CA THR A 41 8.24 -8.16 -3.04
C THR A 41 7.09 -7.23 -2.72
N LEU A 42 5.93 -7.45 -3.35
CA LEU A 42 4.71 -6.66 -3.10
C LEU A 42 3.69 -7.46 -2.31
N GLU A 43 2.98 -6.80 -1.42
CA GLU A 43 1.78 -7.29 -0.75
C GLU A 43 0.63 -6.34 -1.05
N PHE A 44 -0.38 -6.81 -1.79
CA PHE A 44 -1.54 -5.99 -2.15
C PHE A 44 -2.62 -6.06 -1.08
N LEU A 45 -3.12 -4.89 -0.69
CA LEU A 45 -4.22 -4.68 0.24
C LEU A 45 -5.32 -3.93 -0.50
N ASP A 46 -6.32 -4.66 -0.96
CA ASP A 46 -7.51 -4.07 -1.57
C ASP A 46 -8.45 -3.56 -0.47
N VAL A 47 -8.85 -2.29 -0.55
CA VAL A 47 -9.75 -1.63 0.42
C VAL A 47 -10.97 -1.06 -0.29
N GLY A 48 -12.15 -1.18 0.30
CA GLY A 48 -13.39 -0.62 -0.26
C GLY A 48 -14.07 0.38 0.67
N THR A 49 -13.68 0.41 1.94
CA THR A 49 -14.27 1.24 2.99
C THR A 49 -13.21 1.84 3.91
N ALA A 50 -13.60 2.85 4.71
CA ALA A 50 -12.73 3.42 5.73
C ALA A 50 -12.32 2.39 6.81
N ASP A 51 -13.19 1.43 7.12
CA ASP A 51 -12.89 0.35 8.07
C ASP A 51 -11.87 -0.64 7.50
N ASP A 52 -11.93 -0.92 6.19
CA ASP A 52 -10.91 -1.73 5.52
C ASP A 52 -9.54 -1.05 5.59
N VAL A 53 -9.50 0.27 5.44
CA VAL A 53 -8.27 1.06 5.60
C VAL A 53 -7.72 0.92 7.01
N ALA A 54 -8.56 1.04 8.04
CA ALA A 54 -8.14 0.86 9.43
C ALA A 54 -7.59 -0.55 9.68
N ARG A 55 -8.28 -1.60 9.21
CA ARG A 55 -7.84 -3.00 9.32
C ARG A 55 -6.56 -3.27 8.55
N ALA A 56 -6.41 -2.71 7.36
CA ALA A 56 -5.19 -2.81 6.57
C ALA A 56 -4.01 -2.24 7.36
N PHE A 57 -4.20 -1.07 7.99
CA PHE A 57 -3.19 -0.45 8.83
C PHE A 57 -2.82 -1.28 10.08
N GLU A 58 -3.77 -1.95 10.71
CA GLU A 58 -3.49 -2.91 11.80
C GLU A 58 -2.67 -4.11 11.31
N ALA A 59 -3.03 -4.69 10.17
CA ALA A 59 -2.26 -5.78 9.56
C ALA A 59 -0.82 -5.35 9.23
N LEU A 60 -0.64 -4.12 8.74
CA LEU A 60 0.68 -3.57 8.44
C LEU A 60 1.52 -3.34 9.69
N ALA A 61 0.91 -3.02 10.84
CA ALA A 61 1.63 -2.88 12.10
C ALA A 61 2.26 -4.21 12.55
N ALA A 62 1.56 -5.33 12.33
CA ALA A 62 2.09 -6.66 12.62
C ALA A 62 3.15 -7.11 11.60
N ARG A 63 2.91 -6.86 10.31
CA ARG A 63 3.76 -7.34 9.21
C ARG A 63 5.01 -6.50 8.97
N ARG A 64 5.01 -5.23 9.38
CA ARG A 64 6.12 -4.27 9.28
C ARG A 64 6.80 -4.26 7.90
N PRO A 65 6.08 -3.92 6.82
CA PRO A 65 6.71 -3.76 5.52
C PRO A 65 7.75 -2.64 5.55
N ALA A 66 8.71 -2.69 4.63
CA ALA A 66 9.74 -1.66 4.50
C ALA A 66 9.18 -0.32 3.95
N ALA A 67 8.06 -0.38 3.22
CA ALA A 67 7.35 0.79 2.71
C ALA A 67 5.87 0.49 2.45
N LEU A 68 5.06 1.55 2.34
CA LEU A 68 3.67 1.52 1.90
C LEU A 68 3.51 2.43 0.68
N ILE A 69 2.98 1.87 -0.41
CA ILE A 69 2.49 2.61 -1.58
C ILE A 69 0.97 2.69 -1.46
N VAL A 70 0.41 3.88 -1.61
CA VAL A 70 -1.05 4.09 -1.67
C VAL A 70 -1.39 4.45 -3.11
N LEU A 71 -2.14 3.60 -3.80
CA LEU A 71 -2.59 3.89 -5.15
C LEU A 71 -3.71 4.94 -5.15
N PRO A 72 -3.84 5.72 -6.23
CA PRO A 72 -4.94 6.67 -6.37
C PRO A 72 -6.29 5.97 -6.21
N GLY A 73 -7.22 6.66 -5.56
CA GLY A 73 -8.57 6.18 -5.28
C GLY A 73 -9.41 7.32 -4.73
N SER A 74 -10.66 7.46 -5.16
CA SER A 74 -11.51 8.57 -4.71
C SER A 74 -11.72 8.54 -3.19
N MET A 75 -11.90 7.35 -2.62
CA MET A 75 -12.01 7.15 -1.18
C MET A 75 -10.67 7.42 -0.47
N LEU A 76 -9.57 6.88 -0.98
CA LEU A 76 -8.24 7.07 -0.39
C LEU A 76 -7.79 8.53 -0.44
N PHE A 77 -8.14 9.25 -1.51
CA PHE A 77 -7.89 10.68 -1.65
C PHE A 77 -8.67 11.48 -0.59
N ALA A 78 -9.96 11.18 -0.41
CA ALA A 78 -10.79 11.82 0.61
C ALA A 78 -10.28 11.55 2.04
N LEU A 79 -9.63 10.41 2.27
CA LEU A 79 -9.01 10.04 3.54
C LEU A 79 -7.57 10.57 3.72
N GLY A 80 -7.00 11.28 2.74
CA GLY A 80 -5.57 11.61 2.66
C GLY A 80 -4.94 12.10 3.97
N ALA A 81 -5.52 13.09 4.64
CA ALA A 81 -5.01 13.60 5.92
C ALA A 81 -5.05 12.55 7.05
N ARG A 82 -6.07 11.67 7.06
CA ARG A 82 -6.19 10.57 8.03
C ARG A 82 -5.21 9.43 7.75
N LEU A 83 -4.93 9.13 6.48
CA LEU A 83 -3.94 8.13 6.08
C LEU A 83 -2.54 8.48 6.61
N VAL A 84 -2.13 9.75 6.46
CA VAL A 84 -0.84 10.24 6.94
C VAL A 84 -0.77 10.20 8.47
N GLY A 85 -1.86 10.55 9.16
CA GLY A 85 -1.95 10.44 10.62
C GLY A 85 -1.72 9.01 11.12
N SER A 86 -2.39 8.03 10.49
CA SER A 86 -2.27 6.61 10.82
C SER A 86 -0.89 6.01 10.52
N ALA A 87 -0.22 6.50 9.48
CA ALA A 87 1.17 6.10 9.18
C ALA A 87 2.16 6.68 10.21
N ARG A 88 1.98 7.94 10.60
CA ARG A 88 2.90 8.65 11.49
C ARG A 88 2.80 8.23 12.95
N SER A 89 1.61 7.92 13.46
CA SER A 89 1.43 7.47 14.85
C SER A 89 2.21 6.18 15.14
N ARG A 90 2.38 5.32 14.13
CA ARG A 90 3.08 4.04 14.26
C ARG A 90 4.59 4.10 14.01
N SER A 91 5.11 5.19 13.42
CA SER A 91 6.56 5.41 13.24
C SER A 91 7.28 5.80 14.55
N ARG A 92 6.56 6.19 15.61
CA ARG A 92 7.15 6.67 16.87
C ARG A 92 7.57 5.56 17.85
N PHE A 93 7.25 4.30 17.56
CA PHE A 93 7.83 3.16 18.28
C PHE A 93 9.04 2.66 17.48
N ARG A 94 10.16 3.36 17.65
CA ARG A 94 11.47 2.97 17.12
C ARG A 94 12.47 2.93 18.26
#